data_AF-A0A528XDC0-F1
#
_entry.id   AF-A0A528XDC0-F1
#
_cell.length_a   1.000
_cell.length_b   1.000
_cell.length_c   1.000
_cell.angle_alpha   90.00
_cell.angle_beta   90.00
_cell.angle_gamma   90.00
#
_symmetry.space_group_name_H-M   'P 1'
#
loop_
_entity.id
_entity.type
_entity.pdbx_description
1 polymer ?
#
loop_
_entity_poly.entity_id
_entity_poly.type
_entity_poly.pdbx_seq_one_letter_code
_entity_poly.pdbx_strand_id
1 'polypeptide(L)'
;MRILVAAGALALAGFVAAPANAQETFHGYDCTNVCSGHEAGYDGAARIDIADERDCDGDSQSFNEGCQAYVEEQADDVSRKGQSDDEDSDE
;
A
#
# COMPACT_ATOMS: atom_id res chain seq x y z
N MET A 1 -33.52 30.89 51.38
CA MET A 1 -33.51 30.24 50.06
C MET A 1 -32.35 29.24 50.05
N ARG A 2 -32.67 27.94 49.99
CA ARG A 2 -31.67 26.86 49.99
C ARG A 2 -31.20 26.65 48.55
N ILE A 3 -30.00 27.12 48.22
CA ILE A 3 -29.39 26.87 46.92
C ILE A 3 -28.68 25.53 47.03
N LEU A 4 -29.35 24.47 46.55
CA LEU A 4 -28.72 23.16 46.35
C LEU A 4 -27.90 23.25 45.06
N VAL A 5 -26.59 23.46 45.19
CA VAL A 5 -25.68 23.36 44.04
C VAL A 5 -25.37 21.87 43.86
N ALA A 6 -25.96 21.28 42.83
CA ALA A 6 -25.68 19.91 42.43
C ALA A 6 -24.20 19.79 42.05
N ALA A 7 -23.49 18.89 42.75
CA ALA A 7 -22.14 18.49 42.41
C ALA A 7 -22.18 17.72 41.08
N GLY A 8 -21.99 18.43 39.98
CA GLY A 8 -21.79 17.84 38.67
C GLY A 8 -20.38 17.27 38.59
N ALA A 9 -20.22 15.99 38.89
CA ALA A 9 -18.99 15.26 38.60
C ALA A 9 -18.85 15.14 37.07
N LEU A 10 -18.14 16.08 36.45
CA LEU A 10 -17.65 15.95 35.08
C LEU A 10 -16.60 14.83 35.06
N ALA A 11 -17.05 13.61 34.82
CA ALA A 11 -16.18 12.50 34.49
C ALA A 11 -15.55 12.82 33.13
N LEU A 12 -14.30 13.29 33.17
CA LEU A 12 -13.41 13.28 32.01
C LEU A 12 -13.13 11.82 31.67
N ALA A 13 -14.01 11.21 30.88
CA ALA A 13 -13.76 9.95 30.23
C ALA A 13 -12.57 10.18 29.30
N GLY A 14 -11.38 9.75 29.74
CA GLY A 14 -10.16 9.79 28.95
C GLY A 14 -10.39 9.06 27.63
N PHE A 15 -10.12 9.76 26.54
CA PHE A 15 -10.05 9.15 25.22
C PHE A 15 -8.94 8.09 25.24
N VAL A 16 -9.34 6.82 25.30
CA VAL A 16 -8.42 5.72 25.02
C VAL A 16 -8.18 5.76 23.52
N ALA A 17 -7.07 6.36 23.11
CA ALA A 17 -6.57 6.22 21.75
C ALA A 17 -6.17 4.74 21.58
N ALA A 18 -6.99 3.97 20.88
CA ALA A 18 -6.64 2.63 20.47
C ALA A 18 -5.36 2.70 19.60
N PRO A 19 -4.45 1.72 19.70
CA PRO A 19 -3.35 1.64 18.76
C PRO A 19 -3.94 1.51 17.36
N ALA A 20 -3.61 2.46 16.48
CA ALA A 20 -3.79 2.25 15.06
C ALA A 20 -2.81 1.14 14.67
N ASN A 21 -3.33 -0.07 14.44
CA ASN A 21 -2.56 -1.09 13.76
C ASN A 21 -2.34 -0.56 12.35
N ALA A 22 -1.19 0.07 12.11
CA ALA A 22 -0.74 0.32 10.76
C ALA A 22 -0.52 -1.06 10.13
N GLN A 23 -1.50 -1.53 9.37
CA GLN A 23 -1.35 -2.71 8.54
C GLN A 23 -0.20 -2.42 7.57
N GLU A 24 0.83 -3.27 7.63
CA GLU A 24 1.99 -3.13 6.77
C GLU A 24 1.58 -3.51 5.35
N THR A 25 2.03 -2.73 4.37
CA THR A 25 1.69 -2.95 2.97
C THR A 25 2.94 -2.95 2.11
N PHE A 26 2.96 -3.79 1.09
CA PHE A 26 3.99 -3.81 0.05
C PHE A 26 3.36 -3.41 -1.29
N HIS A 27 3.77 -2.27 -1.84
CA HIS A 27 3.23 -1.74 -3.11
C HIS A 27 1.68 -1.71 -3.17
N GLY A 28 1.01 -1.47 -2.03
CA GLY A 28 -0.45 -1.45 -1.93
C GLY A 28 -1.11 -2.78 -1.58
N TYR A 29 -0.37 -3.88 -1.51
CA TYR A 29 -0.84 -5.18 -1.03
C TYR A 29 -0.65 -5.33 0.48
N ASP A 30 -1.67 -5.80 1.19
CA ASP A 30 -1.61 -6.01 2.64
C ASP A 30 -0.67 -7.18 2.99
N CYS A 31 0.27 -6.93 3.89
CA CYS A 31 1.15 -7.97 4.41
C CYS A 31 0.46 -8.69 5.57
N THR A 32 0.20 -10.00 5.41
CA THR A 32 -0.47 -10.82 6.43
C THR A 32 0.36 -10.99 7.73
N ASN A 33 1.69 -10.89 7.63
CA ASN A 33 2.59 -10.96 8.80
C ASN A 33 3.91 -10.21 8.52
N VAL A 34 4.65 -10.68 7.52
CA VAL A 34 5.91 -10.08 7.04
C VAL A 34 5.84 -9.98 5.52
N CYS A 35 6.24 -8.84 4.96
CA CYS A 35 6.21 -8.60 3.51
C CYS A 35 7.26 -9.40 2.72
N SER A 36 8.03 -10.28 3.37
CA SER A 36 9.12 -11.02 2.73
C SER A 36 8.66 -11.91 1.56
N GLY A 37 7.41 -12.38 1.59
CA GLY A 37 6.82 -13.12 0.46
C GLY A 37 6.63 -12.22 -0.76
N HIS A 38 6.11 -11.02 -0.55
CA HIS A 38 5.95 -9.99 -1.57
C HIS A 38 7.29 -9.53 -2.11
N GLU A 39 8.26 -9.22 -1.25
CA GLU A 39 9.63 -8.85 -1.65
C GLU A 39 10.28 -9.93 -2.52
N ALA A 40 10.16 -11.20 -2.13
CA ALA A 40 10.71 -12.32 -2.91
C ALA A 40 10.05 -12.45 -4.30
N GLY A 41 8.74 -12.23 -4.38
CA GLY A 41 7.98 -12.21 -5.63
C GLY A 41 8.41 -11.06 -6.55
N TYR A 42 8.49 -9.85 -6.00
CA TYR A 42 8.90 -8.65 -6.71
C TYR A 42 10.32 -8.78 -7.27
N ASP A 43 11.28 -9.14 -6.42
CA ASP A 43 12.66 -9.36 -6.82
C ASP A 43 12.79 -10.50 -7.84
N GLY A 44 11.94 -11.52 -7.72
CA GLY A 44 11.83 -12.61 -8.69
C GLY A 44 11.44 -12.11 -10.06
N ALA A 45 10.33 -11.35 -10.12
CA ALA A 45 9.82 -10.76 -11.35
C ALA A 45 10.84 -9.80 -11.99
N ALA A 46 11.45 -8.92 -11.20
CA ALA A 46 12.44 -7.96 -11.66
C ALA A 46 13.70 -8.61 -12.25
N ARG A 47 14.14 -9.76 -11.72
CA ARG A 47 15.34 -10.46 -12.22
C ARG A 47 15.19 -10.99 -13.65
N ILE A 48 13.97 -11.30 -14.07
CA ILE A 48 13.68 -11.84 -15.41
C ILE A 48 12.78 -10.93 -16.24
N ASP A 49 12.49 -9.72 -15.74
CA ASP A 49 11.68 -8.69 -16.40
C ASP A 49 10.30 -9.21 -16.80
N ILE A 50 9.56 -9.79 -15.84
CA ILE A 50 8.17 -10.21 -16.07
C ILE A 50 7.33 -8.97 -16.40
N ALA A 51 6.71 -8.97 -17.58
CA ALA A 51 5.87 -7.87 -18.05
C ALA A 51 4.37 -8.22 -18.07
N ASP A 52 3.99 -9.46 -17.76
CA ASP A 52 2.61 -9.93 -17.78
C ASP A 52 2.26 -10.61 -16.46
N GLU A 53 1.16 -10.19 -15.85
CA GLU A 53 0.66 -10.73 -14.57
C GLU A 53 0.34 -12.24 -14.66
N ARG A 54 0.07 -12.77 -15.86
CA ARG A 54 -0.21 -14.20 -16.07
C ARG A 54 1.03 -15.07 -15.90
N ASP A 55 2.21 -14.48 -15.99
CA ASP A 55 3.49 -15.14 -15.75
C ASP A 55 3.87 -15.12 -14.25
N CYS A 56 3.05 -14.52 -13.39
CA CYS A 56 3.18 -14.60 -11.93
C CYS A 56 2.62 -15.93 -11.40
N ASP A 57 3.34 -17.02 -11.62
CA ASP A 57 2.91 -18.40 -11.33
C ASP A 57 3.55 -19.03 -10.08
N GLY A 58 3.96 -18.22 -9.12
CA GLY A 58 4.64 -18.67 -7.91
C GLY A 58 3.79 -19.44 -6.90
N ASP A 59 4.49 -20.10 -5.96
CA ASP A 59 3.94 -21.10 -5.04
C ASP A 59 3.03 -20.53 -3.92
N SER A 60 2.98 -19.21 -3.75
CA SER A 60 2.24 -18.58 -2.65
C SER A 60 1.57 -17.29 -3.08
N GLN A 61 0.46 -16.96 -2.41
CA GLN A 61 -0.29 -15.74 -2.66
C GLN A 61 0.58 -14.49 -2.53
N SER A 62 1.34 -14.35 -1.45
CA SER A 62 2.21 -13.19 -1.23
C SER A 62 3.31 -13.06 -2.28
N PHE A 63 3.84 -14.19 -2.77
CA PHE A 63 4.78 -14.15 -3.90
C PHE A 63 4.11 -13.62 -5.18
N ASN A 64 2.91 -14.09 -5.50
CA ASN A 64 2.20 -13.66 -6.71
C ASN A 64 1.79 -12.20 -6.64
N GLU A 65 1.37 -11.72 -5.46
CA GLU A 65 1.08 -10.30 -5.20
C GLU A 65 2.34 -9.44 -5.37
N GLY A 66 3.50 -9.90 -4.90
CA GLY A 66 4.78 -9.23 -5.13
C GLY A 66 5.18 -9.16 -6.61
N CYS A 67 4.93 -10.23 -7.36
CA CYS A 67 5.16 -10.26 -8.82
C CYS A 67 4.21 -9.31 -9.56
N GLN A 68 2.91 -9.28 -9.20
CA GLN A 68 1.95 -8.35 -9.77
C GLN A 68 2.35 -6.90 -9.51
N ALA A 69 2.80 -6.57 -8.30
CA ALA A 69 3.30 -5.24 -7.97
C ALA A 69 4.41 -4.76 -8.92
N TYR A 70 5.32 -5.66 -9.34
CA TYR A 70 6.34 -5.33 -10.32
C TYR A 70 5.75 -5.04 -11.71
N VAL A 71 4.83 -5.90 -12.18
CA VAL A 71 4.17 -5.72 -13.48
C VAL A 71 3.38 -4.41 -13.53
N GLU A 72 2.66 -4.09 -12.46
CA GLU A 72 1.90 -2.85 -12.32
C GLU A 72 2.81 -1.62 -12.37
N GLU A 73 3.94 -1.63 -11.66
CA GLU A 73 4.93 -0.55 -11.68
C GLU A 73 5.49 -0.31 -13.09
N GLN A 74 5.80 -1.38 -13.83
CA GLN A 74 6.29 -1.27 -15.20
C GLN A 74 5.23 -0.68 -16.14
N ALA A 75 3.96 -1.08 -16.00
CA ALA A 75 2.86 -0.54 -16.80
C ALA A 75 2.61 0.96 -16.53
N ASP A 76 2.72 1.36 -15.27
CA ASP A 76 2.64 2.73 -14.83
C ASP A 76 3.77 3.60 -15.41
N ASP A 77 5.00 3.10 -15.40
CA ASP A 77 6.16 3.81 -15.94
C ASP A 77 6.09 3.98 -17.46
N VAL A 78 5.61 2.96 -18.18
CA VAL A 78 5.32 3.07 -19.62
C VAL A 78 4.28 4.16 -19.87
N SER A 79 3.21 4.18 -19.07
CA SER A 79 2.15 5.19 -19.17
C SER A 79 2.68 6.60 -18.89
N ARG A 80 3.58 6.76 -17.93
CA ARG A 80 4.22 8.06 -17.62
C ARG A 80 5.16 8.53 -18.73
N LYS A 81 5.92 7.62 -19.35
CA LYS A 81 6.87 7.96 -20.43
C LYS A 81 6.19 8.30 -21.75
N GLY A 82 5.02 7.73 -22.03
CA GLY A 82 4.26 8.05 -23.25
C GLY A 82 3.68 9.46 -23.29
N GLN A 83 3.79 10.24 -22.20
CA GLN A 83 3.20 11.57 -22.07
C GLN A 83 4.23 12.72 -22.16
N SER A 84 5.50 12.41 -22.42
CA SER A 84 6.60 13.40 -22.45
C SER A 84 7.08 13.82 -23.84
N ASP A 85 6.50 13.30 -24.93
CA ASP A 85 7.08 13.44 -26.28
C ASP A 85 6.42 14.52 -27.18
N ASP A 86 5.53 15.37 -26.63
CA ASP A 86 4.75 16.34 -27.42
C ASP A 86 4.98 17.81 -27.03
N GLU A 87 6.21 18.34 -26.99
CA GLU A 87 6.46 19.79 -27.13
C GLU A 87 7.80 20.07 -27.83
N ASP A 88 7.81 20.02 -29.17
CA ASP A 88 8.68 20.87 -29.99
C ASP A 88 8.02 21.07 -31.38
N SER A 89 7.15 22.08 -31.45
CA SER A 89 6.62 22.63 -32.71
C SER A 89 7.07 24.08 -32.80
N ASP A 90 8.32 24.29 -33.21
CA ASP A 90 8.83 25.58 -33.65
C ASP A 90 9.47 25.41 -35.04
N GLU A 91 8.70 25.68 -36.10
CA GLU A 91 9.21 26.27 -37.37
C GLU A 91 8.08 26.93 -38.19
#